data_AF-A0A958XGA9-F1
#
_entry.id   AF-A0A958XGA9-F1
#
_cell.length_a   1.000
_cell.length_b   1.000
_cell.length_c   1.000
_cell.angle_alpha   90.00
_cell.angle_beta   90.00
_cell.angle_gamma   90.00
#
_symmetry.space_group_name_H-M   'P 1'
#
loop_
_entity.id
_entity.type
_entity.pdbx_description
1 polymer ?
#
loop_
_entity_poly.entity_id
_entity_poly.type
_entity_poly.pdbx_seq_one_letter_code
_entity_poly.pdbx_strand_id
1 'polypeptide(L)' 'MPFLSVQRRFPAEWEPQSAVQLTFPHEGTDWASCLEEVIPCFVAIAAAVSRFEKVLVVCQDPDRAKSWLR' A
#
# COMPACT_ATOMS: atom_id res chain seq x y z
N MET A 1 -38.22 -2.94 -15.01
CA MET A 1 -36.79 -2.92 -15.33
C MET A 1 -36.16 -4.10 -14.63
N PRO A 2 -35.58 -5.09 -15.33
CA PRO A 2 -34.98 -6.23 -14.64
C PRO A 2 -33.70 -5.75 -13.93
N PHE A 3 -33.57 -6.08 -12.66
CA PHE A 3 -32.31 -5.95 -11.95
C PHE A 3 -31.30 -6.88 -12.62
N LEU A 4 -30.27 -6.34 -13.25
CA LEU A 4 -29.13 -7.13 -13.70
C LEU A 4 -28.50 -7.77 -12.47
N SER A 5 -28.51 -9.11 -12.40
CA SER A 5 -27.78 -9.81 -11.36
C SER A 5 -26.29 -9.55 -11.55
N VAL A 6 -25.66 -8.83 -10.63
CA VAL A 6 -24.21 -8.63 -10.67
C VAL A 6 -23.55 -9.99 -10.45
N GLN A 7 -22.90 -10.53 -11.48
CA GLN A 7 -22.09 -11.73 -11.37
C GLN A 7 -20.82 -11.36 -10.60
N ARG A 8 -20.81 -11.68 -9.30
CA ARG A 8 -19.66 -11.44 -8.44
C ARG A 8 -18.57 -12.45 -8.75
N ARG A 9 -17.36 -11.96 -9.00
CA ARG A 9 -16.17 -12.76 -9.21
C ARG A 9 -15.12 -12.32 -8.19
N PHE A 10 -14.45 -13.28 -7.58
CA PHE A 10 -13.29 -13.00 -6.74
C PHE A 10 -12.03 -13.23 -7.58
N PRO A 11 -11.32 -12.16 -8.00
CA PRO A 11 -10.12 -12.31 -8.81
C PRO A 11 -9.01 -12.98 -8.00
N ALA A 12 -8.18 -13.75 -8.70
CA ALA A 12 -6.96 -14.26 -8.10
C ALA A 12 -5.91 -13.15 -7.98
N GLU A 13 -4.93 -13.32 -7.09
CA GLU A 13 -3.89 -12.33 -6.83
C GLU A 13 -3.00 -12.03 -8.04
N TRP A 14 -2.80 -13.01 -8.93
CA TRP A 14 -1.95 -12.89 -10.12
C TRP A 14 -2.62 -12.27 -11.34
N GLU A 15 -3.89 -11.86 -11.23
CA GLU A 15 -4.55 -11.13 -12.31
C GLU A 15 -4.00 -9.71 -12.45
N PRO A 16 -4.12 -9.07 -13.64
CA PRO A 16 -3.68 -7.69 -13.83
C PRO A 16 -4.24 -6.76 -12.74
N GLN A 17 -3.34 -6.04 -12.08
CA GLN A 17 -3.67 -5.18 -10.95
C GLN A 17 -3.74 -3.72 -11.41
N SER A 18 -4.48 -2.88 -10.67
CA SER A 18 -4.45 -1.43 -10.91
C SER A 18 -3.41 -0.71 -10.07
N ALA A 19 -3.15 -1.25 -8.87
CA ALA A 19 -2.18 -0.76 -7.89
C ALA A 19 -2.05 -1.78 -6.74
N VAL A 20 -0.98 -1.65 -5.96
CA VAL A 20 -0.85 -2.24 -4.62
C VAL A 20 -1.01 -1.13 -3.58
N GLN A 21 -1.80 -1.38 -2.54
CA GLN A 21 -1.97 -0.44 -1.42
C GLN A 21 -1.08 -0.84 -0.24
N LEU A 22 -0.37 0.13 0.33
CA LEU A 22 0.40 -0.01 1.57
C LEU A 22 -0.13 0.97 2.62
N THR A 23 -0.38 0.46 3.83
CA THR A 23 -0.64 1.29 5.01
C THR A 23 0.67 1.50 5.76
N PHE A 24 1.22 2.70 5.70
CA PHE A 24 2.53 3.01 6.27
C PHE A 24 2.53 2.99 7.81
N PRO A 25 3.61 2.51 8.45
CA PRO A 25 3.73 2.49 9.89
C PRO A 25 3.88 3.91 10.44
N HIS A 26 3.43 4.13 11.67
CA HIS A 26 3.55 5.40 12.37
C HIS A 26 3.59 5.19 13.89
N GLU A 27 3.88 6.23 14.66
CA GLU A 27 4.09 6.15 16.12
C GLU A 27 2.85 5.76 16.94
N GLY A 28 1.67 5.72 16.31
CA GLY A 28 0.41 5.33 16.94
C GLY A 28 0.06 3.85 16.81
N THR A 29 0.96 3.02 16.27
CA THR A 29 0.76 1.58 16.09
C THR A 29 1.79 0.77 16.87
N ASP A 30 1.66 -0.56 16.86
CA ASP A 30 2.62 -1.49 17.47
C ASP A 30 4.04 -1.40 16.88
N TRP A 31 4.24 -0.60 15.83
CA TRP A 31 5.55 -0.32 15.23
C TRP A 31 6.34 0.75 15.99
N ALA A 32 5.71 1.46 16.94
CA ALA A 32 6.30 2.61 17.62
C ALA A 32 7.71 2.35 18.19
N SER A 33 7.95 1.16 18.75
CA SER A 33 9.25 0.78 19.34
C SER A 33 10.33 0.41 18.32
N CYS A 34 9.99 0.23 17.04
CA CYS A 34 10.92 -0.20 16.00
C CYS A 34 10.74 0.57 14.67
N LEU A 35 10.19 1.80 14.71
CA LEU A 35 9.92 2.61 13.52
C LEU A 35 11.15 2.80 12.63
N GLU A 36 12.31 3.01 13.24
CA GLU A 36 13.58 3.19 12.51
C GLU A 36 13.95 1.96 11.67
N GLU A 37 13.54 0.75 12.08
CA GLU A 37 13.79 -0.49 11.37
C GLU A 37 12.71 -0.79 10.32
N VAL A 38 11.43 -0.56 10.66
CA VAL A 38 10.31 -0.90 9.77
C VAL A 38 10.13 0.09 8.62
N ILE A 39 10.43 1.38 8.80
CA ILE A 39 10.29 2.38 7.75
C ILE A 39 11.12 2.04 6.51
N PRO A 40 12.45 1.74 6.62
CA PRO A 40 13.25 1.31 5.47
C PRO A 40 12.69 0.06 4.77
N CYS A 41 12.10 -0.88 5.52
CA CYS A 41 11.46 -2.06 4.96
C CYS A 41 10.26 -1.71 4.07
N PHE A 42 9.35 -0.85 4.56
CA PHE A 42 8.20 -0.38 3.79
C PHE A 42 8.62 0.42 2.55
N VAL A 43 9.66 1.25 2.66
CA VAL A 43 10.24 1.97 1.52
C VAL A 43 10.78 1.00 0.48
N ALA A 44 11.51 -0.03 0.90
CA ALA A 44 12.04 -1.05 -0.01
C ALA A 44 10.92 -1.83 -0.73
N ILE A 45 9.84 -2.17 -0.03
CA ILE A 45 8.65 -2.80 -0.63
C ILE A 45 8.01 -1.86 -1.66
N ALA A 46 7.75 -0.61 -1.29
CA ALA A 46 7.16 0.38 -2.19
C ALA A 46 8.03 0.57 -3.45
N ALA A 47 9.34 0.71 -3.29
CA ALA A 47 10.28 0.83 -4.39
C ALA A 47 10.26 -0.41 -5.30
N ALA A 48 10.26 -1.62 -4.72
CA ALA A 48 10.24 -2.86 -5.50
C ALA A 48 8.94 -3.00 -6.31
N VAL A 49 7.78 -2.72 -5.70
CA VAL A 49 6.47 -2.80 -6.36
C VAL A 49 6.33 -1.73 -7.44
N SER A 50 6.81 -0.50 -7.19
CA SER A 50 6.70 0.64 -8.12
C SER A 50 7.34 0.41 -9.49
N ARG A 51 8.22 -0.60 -9.61
CA ARG A 51 8.83 -1.02 -10.87
C ARG A 51 7.86 -1.73 -11.82
N PHE A 52 6.73 -2.21 -11.30
CA PHE A 52 5.76 -3.04 -12.03
C PHE A 52 4.36 -2.45 -11.97
N GLU A 53 3.93 -1.95 -10.82
CA GLU A 53 2.57 -1.49 -10.57
C GLU A 53 2.57 -0.16 -9.80
N LYS A 54 1.45 0.57 -9.86
CA LYS A 54 1.28 1.78 -9.04
C LYS A 54 1.23 1.41 -7.56
N VAL A 55 1.80 2.26 -6.71
CA VAL A 55 1.74 2.10 -5.24
C VAL A 55 0.88 3.21 -4.65
N LEU A 56 -0.18 2.83 -3.94
CA LEU A 56 -1.00 3.75 -3.15
C LEU A 56 -0.55 3.66 -1.68
N VAL A 57 0.03 4.75 -1.16
CA VAL A 57 0.46 4.83 0.23
C VAL A 57 -0.58 5.57 1.07
N VAL A 58 -1.16 4.87 2.04
CA VAL A 58 -2.00 5.46 3.09
C VAL A 58 -1.11 5.71 4.30
N CYS A 59 -1.03 6.95 4.76
CA CYS A 59 -0.13 7.35 5.85
C CYS A 59 -0.77 8.41 6.74
N GLN A 60 -0.26 8.55 7.97
CA GLN A 60 -0.73 9.57 8.92
C GLN A 60 -0.30 10.98 8.52
N ASP A 61 0.92 11.14 8.00
CA ASP A 61 1.50 12.40 7.54
C ASP A 61 2.08 12.22 6.12
N PRO A 62 1.43 12.80 5.09
CA PRO A 62 1.90 12.71 3.72
C PRO A 62 3.25 13.38 3.46
N ASP A 63 3.60 14.46 4.16
CA ASP A 63 4.85 15.18 3.92
C ASP A 63 6.03 14.44 4.55
N ARG A 64 5.83 13.83 5.72
CA ARG A 64 6.80 12.91 6.32
C ARG A 64 6.99 11.67 5.44
N ALA A 65 5.91 11.05 4.96
CA ALA A 65 5.99 9.89 4.06
C ALA A 65 6.77 10.21 2.77
N LYS A 66 6.54 11.38 2.16
CA LYS A 66 7.31 11.84 0.99
C LYS A 66 8.80 11.97 1.27
N SER A 67 9.22 12.31 2.49
CA SER A 67 10.65 12.43 2.80
C SER A 67 11.42 11.11 2.72
N TRP A 68 10.73 9.97 2.87
CA TRP A 68 11.31 8.63 2.77
C TRP A 68 11.17 7.99 1.38
N LEU A 69 10.19 8.45 0.59
CA LEU A 69 9.81 7.87 -0.72
C LEU A 69 10.33 8.67 -1.93
N ARG A 70 11.17 9.68 -1.70
CA ARG A 70 11.75 10.52 -2.76
C ARG A 70 12.89 9.83 -3.50
#